data_AF-A0A1F8QW44-F1
#
_entry.id   AF-A0A1F8QW44-F1
#
_cell.length_a   1.000
_cell.length_b   1.000
_cell.length_c   1.000
_cell.angle_alpha   90.00
_cell.angle_beta   90.00
_cell.angle_gamma   90.00
#
_symmetry.space_group_name_H-M   'P 1'
#
loop_
_entity.id
_entity.type
_entity.pdbx_description
1 polymer ?
#
loop_
_entity_poly.entity_id
_entity_poly.type
_entity_poly.pdbx_seq_one_letter_code
_entity_poly.pdbx_strand_id
1 'polypeptide(L)'
;MAEKDRVYRCLNPVGIQTPLDTFPLAPRLDSVDGKEIYISVCGEPDITLALEKKLKRDYPNVNWKTKRTYITDPVPLTDEEMKTADGVIQGVAW
;
A
#
# COMPACT_ATOMS: atom_id res chain seq x y z
N MET A 1 -47.91 -18.22 14.61
CA MET A 1 -46.46 -18.00 14.45
C MET A 1 -46.22 -16.54 14.78
N ALA A 2 -45.44 -16.23 15.82
CA ALA A 2 -45.19 -14.86 16.23
C ALA A 2 -44.40 -14.13 15.14
N GLU A 3 -44.88 -12.96 14.73
CA GLU A 3 -44.23 -12.05 13.81
C GLU A 3 -42.85 -11.69 14.38
N LYS A 4 -41.77 -11.95 13.63
CA LYS A 4 -40.43 -11.57 14.06
C LYS A 4 -40.34 -10.05 14.09
N ASP A 5 -40.02 -9.48 15.26
CA ASP A 5 -39.79 -8.05 15.41
C ASP A 5 -38.82 -7.51 14.36
N ARG A 6 -39.16 -6.37 13.77
CA ARG A 6 -38.36 -5.69 12.75
C ARG A 6 -37.04 -5.23 13.37
N VAL A 7 -35.92 -5.80 12.91
CA VAL A 7 -34.58 -5.39 13.34
C VAL A 7 -34.16 -4.14 12.56
N TYR A 8 -34.16 -2.99 13.24
CA TYR A 8 -33.63 -1.75 12.68
C TYR A 8 -32.12 -1.67 12.93
N ARG A 9 -31.33 -1.61 11.87
CA ARG A 9 -29.87 -1.36 11.95
C ARG A 9 -29.62 0.13 11.81
N CYS A 10 -29.27 0.81 12.89
CA CYS A 10 -28.81 2.19 12.85
C CYS A 10 -27.30 2.21 12.52
N LEU A 11 -26.88 3.06 11.58
CA LEU A 11 -25.47 3.40 11.42
C LEU A 11 -25.01 4.12 12.69
N ASN A 12 -23.89 3.71 13.27
CA ASN A 12 -23.33 4.38 14.44
C ASN A 12 -23.03 5.85 14.09
N PRO A 13 -23.70 6.83 14.70
CA PRO A 13 -23.52 8.25 14.38
C PRO A 13 -22.12 8.77 14.77
N VAL A 14 -21.39 8.03 15.61
CA VAL A 14 -20.07 8.42 16.13
C VAL A 14 -18.92 7.81 15.30
N GLY A 15 -19.22 6.98 14.31
CA GLY A 15 -18.18 6.34 13.46
C GLY A 15 -17.27 5.35 14.20
N ILE A 16 -17.64 4.92 15.41
CA ILE A 16 -16.89 3.91 16.15
C ILE A 16 -17.17 2.57 15.47
N GLN A 17 -16.20 2.12 14.67
CA GLN A 17 -16.15 0.75 14.19
C GLN A 17 -15.62 -0.12 15.33
N THR A 18 -16.37 -1.16 15.70
CA THR A 18 -15.84 -2.24 16.55
C THR A 18 -14.56 -2.76 15.89
N PRO A 19 -13.46 -2.99 16.63
CA PRO A 19 -12.25 -3.54 16.03
C PRO A 19 -12.60 -4.80 15.24
N LEU A 20 -12.30 -4.78 13.94
CA LEU A 20 -12.50 -5.91 13.05
C LEU A 20 -11.21 -6.72 13.03
N ASP A 21 -11.32 -8.04 13.13
CA ASP A 21 -10.19 -8.93 12.91
C ASP A 21 -9.73 -8.80 11.45
N THR A 22 -8.55 -8.21 11.25
CA THR A 22 -7.96 -8.08 9.92
C THR A 22 -7.04 -9.26 9.63
N PHE A 23 -7.33 -9.99 8.56
CA PHE A 23 -6.44 -11.02 8.02
C PHE A 23 -5.68 -10.44 6.83
N PRO A 24 -4.35 -10.27 6.92
CA PRO A 24 -3.60 -9.72 5.81
C PRO A 24 -3.58 -10.72 4.65
N LEU A 25 -3.74 -10.23 3.42
CA LEU A 25 -3.71 -11.07 2.21
C LEU A 25 -2.31 -11.61 1.88
N ALA A 26 -1.27 -11.07 2.53
CA ALA A 26 0.12 -11.49 2.41
C ALA A 26 0.84 -11.35 3.76
N PRO A 27 1.92 -12.10 4.02
CA PRO A 27 2.77 -11.88 5.18
C PRO A 27 3.19 -10.41 5.26
N ARG A 28 2.97 -9.79 6.42
CA ARG A 28 3.47 -8.43 6.66
C ARG A 28 4.94 -8.49 7.00
N LEU A 29 5.69 -7.53 6.46
CA LEU A 29 7.04 -7.26 6.91
C LEU A 29 7.02 -6.83 8.38
N ASP A 30 7.90 -7.43 9.16
CA ASP A 30 8.20 -7.08 10.55
C ASP A 30 9.07 -5.82 10.64
N SER A 31 10.00 -5.67 9.70
CA SER A 31 10.87 -4.51 9.50
C SER A 31 11.16 -4.28 8.02
N VAL A 32 11.53 -3.04 7.68
CA VAL A 32 11.99 -2.67 6.34
C VAL A 32 13.51 -2.73 6.19
N ASP A 33 14.28 -2.79 7.28
CA ASP A 33 15.74 -2.79 7.22
C ASP A 33 16.29 -4.02 6.47
N GLY A 34 17.21 -3.78 5.54
CA GLY A 34 17.78 -4.82 4.68
C GLY A 34 16.85 -5.34 3.57
N LYS A 35 15.62 -4.84 3.49
CA LYS A 35 14.63 -5.26 2.48
C LYS A 35 14.85 -4.59 1.13
N GLU A 36 14.49 -5.28 0.06
CA GLU A 36 14.41 -4.71 -1.29
C GLU A 36 12.98 -4.21 -1.55
N ILE A 37 12.81 -2.89 -1.58
CA ILE A 37 11.50 -2.24 -1.78
C ILE A 37 11.51 -1.47 -3.10
N TYR A 38 10.52 -1.77 -3.94
CA TYR A 38 10.30 -1.09 -5.22
C TYR A 38 9.37 0.11 -5.04
N ILE A 39 9.76 1.25 -5.59
CA ILE A 39 8.89 2.40 -5.81
C ILE A 39 8.49 2.38 -7.29
N SER A 40 7.29 1.89 -7.60
CA SER A 40 6.74 1.89 -8.97
C SER A 40 5.75 3.05 -9.10
N VAL A 41 6.17 4.13 -9.77
CA VAL A 41 5.40 5.37 -9.86
C VAL A 41 5.04 5.71 -11.30
N CYS A 42 3.83 6.22 -11.50
CA CYS A 42 3.28 6.68 -12.76
C CYS A 42 2.85 8.16 -12.66
N GLY A 43 2.53 8.76 -13.80
CA GLY A 43 2.04 10.14 -13.90
C GLY A 43 3.12 11.21 -13.72
N GLU A 44 2.67 12.43 -13.44
CA GLU A 44 3.55 13.57 -13.21
C GLU A 44 4.36 13.39 -11.91
N PRO A 45 5.65 13.74 -11.90
CA PRO A 45 6.46 13.72 -10.69
C PRO A 45 6.04 14.80 -9.69
N ASP A 46 4.99 14.51 -8.91
CA ASP A 46 4.50 15.34 -7.82
C ASP A 46 5.16 14.97 -6.48
N ILE A 47 4.33 14.63 -5.48
CA ILE A 47 4.71 14.20 -4.14
C ILE A 47 5.67 13.00 -4.14
N THR A 48 5.66 12.20 -5.20
CA THR A 48 6.49 11.00 -5.34
C THR A 48 7.99 11.32 -5.29
N LEU A 49 8.42 12.48 -5.82
CA LEU A 49 9.82 12.89 -5.79
C LEU A 49 10.29 13.24 -4.38
N ALA A 50 9.49 14.01 -3.64
CA ALA A 50 9.79 14.38 -2.26
C ALA A 50 9.72 13.17 -1.32
N LEU A 51 8.73 12.30 -1.54
CA LEU A 51 8.55 11.05 -0.81
C LEU A 51 9.77 10.14 -0.96
N GLU A 52 10.21 9.88 -2.19
CA GLU A 52 11.38 9.04 -2.47
C GLU A 52 12.63 9.55 -1.74
N LYS A 53 12.89 10.86 -1.79
CA LYS A 53 14.02 11.49 -1.09
C LYS A 53 13.93 11.33 0.42
N LYS A 54 12.74 11.54 0.99
CA LYS A 54 12.50 11.39 2.43
C LYS A 54 12.67 9.94 2.88
N LEU A 55 12.11 8.97 2.15
CA LEU A 55 12.23 7.55 2.47
C LEU A 55 13.68 7.07 2.42
N LYS A 56 14.45 7.44 1.40
CA LYS A 56 15.87 7.10 1.29
C LYS A 56 16.70 7.69 2.43
N ARG A 57 16.34 8.88 2.92
CA ARG A 57 17.02 9.54 4.04
C ARG A 57 16.65 8.91 5.39
N ASP A 58 15.36 8.69 5.61
CA ASP A 58 14.84 8.22 6.90
C ASP A 58 15.11 6.71 7.08
N TYR A 59 15.24 5.95 5.98
CA TYR A 59 15.50 4.50 5.97
C TYR A 59 16.66 4.14 5.03
N PRO A 60 17.93 4.44 5.41
CA PRO A 60 19.10 4.24 4.55
C PRO A 60 19.50 2.77 4.39
N ASN A 61 19.06 1.89 5.30
CA ASN A 61 19.38 0.45 5.27
C ASN A 61 18.45 -0.35 4.35
N VAL A 62 17.50 0.30 3.69
CA VAL A 62 16.57 -0.33 2.74
C VAL A 62 17.17 -0.22 1.34
N ASN A 63 17.12 -1.31 0.58
CA ASN A 63 17.53 -1.33 -0.82
C ASN A 63 16.38 -0.81 -1.70
N TRP A 64 16.41 0.49 -1.99
CA TRP A 64 15.37 1.17 -2.77
C TRP A 64 15.59 0.98 -4.28
N LYS A 65 14.62 0.34 -4.95
CA LYS A 65 14.53 0.28 -6.42
C LYS A 65 13.44 1.22 -6.91
N THR A 66 13.61 1.81 -8.09
CA THR A 66 12.62 2.78 -8.61
C THR A 66 12.32 2.49 -10.07
N LYS A 67 11.03 2.32 -10.38
CA LYS A 67 10.50 2.27 -11.75
C LYS A 67 9.58 3.47 -11.92
N ARG A 68 9.83 4.27 -12.94
CA ARG A 68 9.10 5.52 -13.17
C ARG A 68 8.65 5.61 -14.61
N THR A 69 7.44 6.08 -14.79
CA THR A 69 6.88 6.44 -16.10
C THR A 69 6.03 7.70 -15.95
N TYR A 70 5.82 8.40 -17.07
CA TYR A 70 5.07 9.67 -17.12
C TYR A 70 3.66 9.51 -17.70
N ILE A 71 3.25 8.27 -17.99
CA ILE A 71 1.87 7.93 -18.37
C ILE A 71 1.08 7.49 -17.13
N THR A 72 -0.23 7.26 -17.28
CA THR A 72 -1.12 6.84 -16.20
C THR A 72 -0.83 5.44 -15.68
N ASP A 73 -0.41 4.54 -16.57
CA ASP A 73 -0.12 3.14 -16.22
C ASP A 73 1.26 3.01 -15.58
N PRO A 74 1.39 2.42 -14.39
CA PRO A 74 2.69 2.15 -13.79
C PRO A 74 3.44 1.05 -14.51
N VAL A 75 4.77 1.09 -14.40
CA VAL A 75 5.62 0.01 -14.92
C VAL A 75 5.53 -1.18 -13.94
N PRO A 76 4.92 -2.31 -14.34
CA PRO A 76 4.78 -3.46 -13.46
C PRO A 76 6.16 -4.05 -13.14
N LEU A 77 6.28 -4.73 -11.99
CA LEU A 77 7.45 -5.56 -11.72
C LEU A 77 7.47 -6.75 -12.68
N THR A 78 8.67 -7.17 -13.11
CA THR A 78 8.83 -8.42 -13.88
C THR A 78 8.74 -9.63 -12.95
N ASP A 79 8.56 -10.81 -13.52
CA ASP A 79 8.52 -12.07 -12.75
C ASP A 79 9.81 -12.31 -11.95
N GLU A 80 10.95 -11.83 -12.43
CA GLU A 80 12.24 -11.90 -11.72
C GLU A 80 12.28 -10.92 -10.55
N GLU A 81 11.84 -9.68 -10.75
CA GLU A 81 11.79 -8.66 -9.69
C GLU A 81 10.80 -9.08 -8.59
N MET A 82 9.67 -9.70 -8.94
CA MET A 82 8.70 -10.20 -7.97
C MET A 82 9.25 -11.32 -7.07
N LYS A 83 10.29 -12.04 -7.50
CA LYS A 83 10.93 -13.09 -6.68
C LYS A 83 11.84 -12.52 -5.59
N THR A 84 12.40 -11.33 -5.81
CA THR A 84 13.36 -10.69 -4.89
C THR A 84 12.77 -9.51 -4.15
N ALA A 85 11.66 -8.93 -4.63
CA ALA A 85 10.99 -7.83 -4.00
C ALA A 85 10.34 -8.26 -2.67
N ASP A 86 10.74 -7.60 -1.59
CA ASP A 86 10.08 -7.74 -0.28
C ASP A 86 8.82 -6.87 -0.18
N GLY A 87 8.73 -5.82 -1.00
CA GLY A 87 7.58 -4.93 -1.03
C GLY A 87 7.55 -3.97 -2.23
N VAL A 88 6.36 -3.41 -2.50
CA VAL A 88 6.15 -2.41 -3.55
C VAL A 88 5.32 -1.23 -3.03
N ILE A 89 5.80 -0.02 -3.30
CA ILE A 89 5.06 1.23 -3.18
C ILE A 89 4.55 1.57 -4.58
N GLN A 90 3.25 1.40 -4.79
CA GLN A 90 2.60 1.57 -6.07
C GLN A 90 1.96 2.96 -6.18
N GLY A 91 2.41 3.76 -7.14
CA GLY A 91 1.73 4.98 -7.55
C GLY A 91 0.46 4.64 -8.33
N VAL A 92 -0.59 5.42 -8.09
CA VAL A 92 -1.88 5.33 -8.79
C VAL A 92 -2.21 6.72 -9.32
N ALA A 93 -2.37 6.82 -10.64
CA ALA A 93 -2.85 8.02 -11.33
C ALA A 93 -4.33 7.83 -11.67
N TRP A 94 -5.12 8.92 -11.57
CA TRP A 94 -6.57 8.94 -11.85
C TRP A 94 -6.86 9.88 -13.02
#